data_AF-A0A8J6NLU4-F1
#
_entry.id   AF-A0A8J6NLU4-F1
#
_cell.length_a   1.000
_cell.length_b   1.000
_cell.length_c   1.000
_cell.angle_alpha   90.00
_cell.angle_beta   90.00
_cell.angle_gamma   90.00
#
_symmetry.space_group_name_H-M   'P 1'
#
loop_
_entity.id
_entity.type
_entity.pdbx_description
1 polymer ?
#
loop_
_entity_poly.entity_id
_entity_poly.type
_entity_poly.pdbx_seq_one_letter_code
_entity_poly.pdbx_strand_id
1 'polypeptide(L)' 'MRYHGMVIRPPSEANSYILQITYGCSHNRCTYCDTYLEKPFRPRDLDEVLEDIAAAQIV' A
#
# COMPACT_ATOMS: atom_id res chain seq x y z
N MET A 1 3.79 -7.34 -8.51
CA MET A 1 3.14 -6.70 -7.36
C MET A 1 3.98 -6.97 -6.13
N ARG A 2 4.39 -5.92 -5.42
CA ARG A 2 5.19 -6.01 -4.18
C ARG A 2 4.38 -5.45 -3.03
N TYR A 3 3.83 -6.33 -2.19
CA TYR A 3 3.02 -5.94 -1.05
C TYR A 3 3.66 -6.35 0.25
N HIS A 4 3.57 -5.49 1.26
CA HIS A 4 4.05 -5.78 2.60
C HIS A 4 2.91 -5.75 3.62
N GLY A 5 2.86 -6.81 4.42
CA GLY A 5 1.80 -7.03 5.42
C GLY A 5 0.45 -7.34 4.79
N MET A 6 -0.60 -7.28 5.62
CA MET A 6 -1.98 -7.48 5.17
C MET A 6 -2.41 -6.34 4.25
N VAL A 7 -2.88 -6.71 3.06
CA VAL A 7 -3.52 -5.83 2.07
C VAL A 7 -4.97 -6.25 1.92
N ILE A 8 -5.89 -5.29 2.09
CA ILE A 8 -7.32 -5.50 1.91
C ILE A 8 -7.67 -4.95 0.53
N ARG A 9 -8.21 -5.81 -0.35
CA ARG A 9 -8.67 -5.45 -1.69
C ARG A 9 -10.09 -5.95 -1.92
N PRO A 10 -11.10 -5.07 -1.89
CA PRO A 10 -12.48 -5.44 -2.15
C PRO A 10 -12.69 -6.02 -3.57
N PRO A 11 -13.71 -6.86 -3.79
CA PRO A 11 -14.01 -7.41 -5.13
C PRO A 11 -14.24 -6.35 -6.21
N SER A 12 -14.81 -5.19 -5.84
CA SER A 12 -15.01 -4.05 -6.74
C SER A 12 -13.70 -3.47 -7.29
N GLU A 13 -12.58 -3.73 -6.62
CA GLU A 13 -11.24 -3.26 -6.97
C GLU A 13 -10.34 -4.41 -7.45
N ALA A 14 -10.91 -5.56 -7.83
CA ALA A 14 -10.13 -6.76 -8.17
C ALA A 14 -9.08 -6.53 -9.27
N ASN A 15 -9.39 -5.63 -10.22
CA ASN A 15 -8.52 -5.25 -11.33
C ASN A 15 -7.68 -4.00 -11.05
N SER A 16 -7.83 -3.36 -9.89
CA SER A 16 -7.07 -2.17 -9.52
C SER A 16 -5.68 -2.56 -9.00
N TYR A 17 -4.69 -1.73 -9.34
CA TYR A 17 -3.35 -1.83 -8.77
C TYR A 17 -3.29 -1.06 -7.44
N ILE A 18 -2.89 -1.72 -6.36
CA ILE A 18 -2.71 -1.06 -5.06
C ILE A 18 -1.26 -0.59 -4.96
N LEU A 19 -1.02 0.70 -5.17
CA LEU A 19 0.34 1.25 -5.04
C LEU A 19 0.65 1.59 -3.57
N GLN A 20 1.49 0.77 -2.93
CA GLN A 20 1.97 1.07 -1.57
C GLN A 20 3.15 2.06 -1.62
N ILE A 21 2.90 3.31 -1.19
CA ILE A 21 3.92 4.37 -1.08
C ILE A 21 4.57 4.45 0.32
N THR A 22 3.92 3.90 1.33
CA THR A 22 4.39 3.85 2.71
C THR A 22 3.98 2.52 3.33
N TYR A 23 4.69 2.11 4.36
CA TYR A 23 4.26 1.04 5.24
C TYR A 23 3.80 1.65 6.56
N GLY A 24 2.71 1.11 7.13
CA GLY A 24 2.06 1.73 8.29
C GLY A 24 1.34 3.03 7.94
N CYS A 25 1.08 3.85 8.95
CA CYS A 25 0.41 5.14 8.81
C CYS A 25 1.13 6.20 9.66
N SER A 26 1.45 7.36 9.07
CA SER A 26 2.07 8.48 9.81
C SER A 26 1.13 9.13 10.84
N HIS A 27 -0.18 8.91 10.70
CA HIS A 27 -1.18 9.47 11.60
C HIS A 27 -1.49 8.53 12.78
N ASN A 28 -1.75 7.25 12.51
CA ASN A 28 -2.03 6.15 13.45
C ASN A 28 -2.92 6.48 14.68
N ARG A 29 -3.95 7.33 14.51
CA ARG A 29 -4.89 7.73 15.58
C ARG A 29 -6.36 7.65 15.18
N CYS A 30 -6.66 7.03 14.03
CA CYS A 30 -8.03 6.88 13.54
C CYS A 30 -8.79 5.86 14.40
N THR A 31 -10.02 6.18 14.82
CA THR A 31 -10.87 5.28 15.62
C THR A 31 -11.50 4.14 14.82
N TYR A 32 -11.39 4.17 13.48
CA TYR A 32 -12.04 3.24 12.57
C TYR A 32 -11.06 2.38 11.77
N CYS A 33 -9.75 2.62 11.89
CA CYS A 33 -8.76 2.02 11.00
C CYS A 33 -7.97 0.92 11.70
N ASP A 34 -8.41 -0.32 11.57
CA ASP A 34 -7.69 -1.47 12.15
C ASP A 34 -6.45 -1.89 11.33
N THR A 35 -6.40 -1.49 10.04
CA THR A 35 -5.38 -1.94 9.10
C THR A 35 -3.96 -1.53 9.47
N TYR A 36 -3.78 -0.40 10.17
CA TYR A 36 -2.47 0.22 10.41
C TYR A 36 -2.07 0.33 11.89
N LEU A 37 -2.94 -0.03 12.85
CA LEU A 37 -2.71 0.19 14.29
C LEU A 37 -1.37 -0.35 14.79
N GLU A 38 -0.97 -1.53 14.33
CA GLU A 38 0.25 -2.23 14.78
C GLU A 38 1.40 -2.17 13.77
N LYS A 39 1.28 -1.35 12.72
CA LYS A 39 2.27 -1.28 11.64
C LYS A 39 3.15 -0.04 11.81
N PRO A 40 4.46 -0.18 12.06
CA PRO A 40 5.35 0.97 12.17
C PRO A 40 5.38 1.76 10.85
N PHE A 41 5.34 3.08 10.96
CA PHE A 41 5.42 3.95 9.80
C PHE A 41 6.83 3.96 9.22
N ARG A 42 6.95 3.70 7.90
CA ARG A 42 8.16 4.02 7.12
C ARG A 42 7.80 4.36 5.68
N PRO A 43 8.46 5.36 5.06
CA PRO A 43 8.36 5.55 3.61
C PRO A 43 8.96 4.35 2.88
N ARG A 44 8.40 4.03 1.70
CA ARG A 44 9.01 3.07 0.78
C ARG A 44 10.07 3.76 -0.07
N ASP A 45 11.06 3.00 -0.52
CA ASP A 45 12.06 3.50 -1.45
C ASP A 45 11.39 3.98 -2.75
N LEU A 46 11.83 5.15 -3.25
CA LEU A 46 11.20 5.79 -4.40
C LEU A 46 11.40 4.97 -5.67
N ASP A 47 12.57 4.36 -5.85
CA ASP A 47 12.90 3.62 -7.07
C ASP A 47 11.97 2.39 -7.18
N GLU A 48 11.72 1.70 -6.07
CA GLU A 48 10.77 0.59 -6.05
C GLU A 48 9.32 1.01 -6.38
N VAL A 49 8.90 2.21 -5.95
CA VAL A 49 7.57 2.74 -6.26
C VAL A 49 7.46 3.08 -7.74
N LEU A 50 8.51 3.67 -8.32
CA LEU A 50 8.56 4.00 -9.74
C LEU A 50 8.58 2.73 -10.61
N GLU A 51 9.30 1.68 -10.20
CA GLU A 51 9.27 0.38 -10.86
C GLU A 51 7.86 -0.24 -10.86
N ASP A 52 7.14 -0.15 -9.74
CA ASP A 52 5.76 -0.63 -9.65
C ASP A 52 4.81 0.15 -10.58
N ILE A 53 4.99 1.47 -10.69
CA ILE A 53 4.22 2.31 -11.62
C ILE A 53 4.50 1.89 -13.07
N ALA A 54 5.78 1.75 -13.44
CA ALA A 54 6.16 1.31 -14.78
C ALA A 54 5.58 -0.07 -15.12
N ALA A 55 5.63 -1.02 -14.17
CA ALA A 55 5.05 -2.35 -14.34
C ALA A 55 3.52 -2.32 -14.48
N ALA A 56 2.82 -1.42 -13.78
CA ALA A 56 1.38 -1.27 -13.84
C ALA A 56 0.87 -0.58 -15.13
N GLN A 57 1.75 0.06 -15.90
CA GLN A 57 1.41 0.66 -17.20
C GLN A 57 1.40 -0.36 -18.36
N ILE A 58 1.91 -1.58 -18.16
CA ILE A 58 2.03 -2.63 -19.19
C ILE A 58 0.81 -3.58 -19.10
N VAL A 59 -0.40 -3.01 -19.07
CA VAL A 59 -1.67 -3.77 -18.98
C VAL A 59 -2.41 -3.72 -20.31
#